data_AF-A0AAX0WRV0-F1
#
_entry.id   AF-A0AAX0WRV0-F1
#
_cell.length_a   1.000
_cell.length_b   1.000
_cell.length_c   1.000
_cell.angle_alpha   90.00
_cell.angle_beta   90.00
_cell.angle_gamma   90.00
#
_symmetry.space_group_name_H-M   'P 1'
#
loop_
_entity.id
_entity.type
_entity.pdbx_description
1 polymer ?
#
loop_
_entity_poly.entity_id
_entity_poly.type
_entity_poly.pdbx_seq_one_letter_code
_entity_poly.pdbx_strand_id
1 'polypeptide(L)'
;MGSGFLVFKKIFNKNVHFNSNENWQTVLNKHLKDYHSKKEPMPPYIRMAQQDGYIGGVATVPVKNSKGLSFKKYLDNNERDKAFKEQYKQAVGQSIKDALELNRPLYIQPLGIGVYGWPPEEAAELFAKMIVENDPDDKLNITIPIFATSPTSKDKLFEKALIEELAKHQRHPVQTSETKPAKNSEPQPQQKKAQEVKKEIKEQEKKEKEDVTNQQKLVSVVATLINNIETKQGTRWTSGKDSQKVNDLKELKQSISETTAEQWDEKESEFLLNTLKICERKRNPIHFWSTPESVTEFKTLLAENGLELPSKSDSDEFSKS
;
A
#
# COMPACT_ATOMS: atom_id res chain seq x y z
N MET A 1 10.54 -4.26 14.95
CA MET A 1 10.00 -5.10 13.85
C MET A 1 9.77 -4.21 12.64
N GLY A 2 10.01 -4.72 11.43
CA GLY A 2 9.92 -3.92 10.18
C GLY A 2 8.49 -3.64 9.73
N SER A 3 8.34 -2.74 8.76
CA SER A 3 7.06 -2.29 8.18
C SER A 3 6.19 -3.42 7.66
N GLY A 4 6.75 -4.45 7.00
CA GLY A 4 5.94 -5.57 6.50
C GLY A 4 5.33 -6.44 7.61
N PHE A 5 5.89 -6.45 8.81
CA PHE A 5 5.24 -7.15 9.93
C PHE A 5 4.01 -6.40 10.44
N LEU A 6 3.97 -5.07 10.33
CA LEU A 6 2.78 -4.29 10.63
C LEU A 6 1.65 -4.58 9.63
N VAL A 7 2.00 -4.70 8.34
CA VAL A 7 1.06 -5.10 7.28
C VAL A 7 0.54 -6.51 7.54
N PHE A 8 1.43 -7.45 7.85
CA PHE A 8 1.07 -8.82 8.21
C PHE A 8 0.03 -8.85 9.33
N LYS A 9 0.28 -8.14 10.45
CA LYS A 9 -0.67 -8.07 11.58
C LYS A 9 -2.04 -7.50 11.19
N LYS A 10 -2.06 -6.56 10.26
CA LYS A 10 -3.31 -5.94 9.80
C LYS A 10 -4.14 -6.91 8.95
N ILE A 11 -3.48 -7.69 8.09
CA ILE A 11 -4.14 -8.69 7.24
C ILE A 11 -4.59 -9.88 8.07
N PHE A 12 -3.72 -10.40 8.94
CA PHE A 12 -3.99 -11.59 9.77
C PHE A 12 -4.44 -11.21 11.17
N ASN A 13 -5.43 -10.32 11.29
CA ASN A 13 -5.89 -9.77 12.57
C ASN A 13 -6.79 -10.72 13.37
N LYS A 14 -7.37 -11.74 12.75
CA LYS A 14 -8.17 -12.77 13.44
C LYS A 14 -7.32 -13.79 14.20
N ASN A 15 -6.00 -13.68 14.11
CA ASN A 15 -5.03 -14.52 14.81
C ASN A 15 -5.07 -16.02 14.51
N VAL A 16 -5.75 -16.45 13.43
CA VAL A 16 -5.86 -17.87 13.07
C VAL A 16 -4.55 -18.42 12.52
N HIS A 17 -4.09 -19.55 13.05
CA HIS A 17 -2.92 -20.26 12.53
C HIS A 17 -3.29 -21.20 11.37
N PHE A 18 -2.37 -21.42 10.42
CA PHE A 18 -2.67 -22.15 9.18
C PHE A 18 -2.93 -23.65 9.38
N ASN A 19 -2.37 -24.26 10.42
CA ASN A 19 -2.45 -25.70 10.67
C ASN A 19 -2.40 -26.04 12.17
N SER A 20 -2.97 -25.17 13.00
CA SER A 20 -3.07 -25.39 14.44
C SER A 20 -4.30 -24.68 14.97
N ASN A 21 -4.87 -25.22 16.04
CA ASN A 21 -5.91 -24.54 16.82
C ASN A 21 -5.33 -23.38 17.66
N GLU A 22 -4.00 -23.23 17.68
CA GLU A 22 -3.32 -22.11 18.34
C GLU A 22 -3.42 -20.82 17.52
N ASN A 23 -3.24 -19.68 18.21
CA ASN A 23 -3.11 -18.40 17.54
C ASN A 23 -1.74 -18.27 16.86
N TRP A 24 -1.67 -17.68 15.66
CA TRP A 24 -0.38 -17.51 14.97
C TRP A 24 0.62 -16.67 15.77
N GLN A 25 0.12 -15.70 16.57
CA GLN A 25 0.95 -14.91 17.48
C GLN A 25 1.59 -15.78 18.56
N THR A 26 0.87 -16.76 19.09
CA THR A 26 1.39 -17.71 20.08
C THR A 26 2.53 -18.53 19.50
N VAL A 27 2.36 -19.02 18.27
CA VAL A 27 3.40 -19.79 17.56
C VAL A 27 4.65 -18.93 17.31
N LEU A 28 4.49 -17.70 16.83
CA LEU A 28 5.62 -16.77 16.65
C LEU A 28 6.32 -16.44 17.98
N ASN A 29 5.56 -16.19 19.04
CA ASN A 29 6.10 -15.90 20.36
C ASN A 29 6.86 -17.10 20.94
N LYS A 30 6.43 -18.32 20.64
CA LYS A 30 7.16 -19.55 21.01
C LYS A 30 8.55 -19.58 20.34
N HIS A 31 8.63 -19.34 19.03
CA HIS A 31 9.92 -19.26 18.33
C HIS A 31 10.81 -18.15 18.88
N LEU A 32 10.25 -16.96 19.15
CA LEU A 32 10.99 -15.86 19.76
C LEU A 32 11.51 -16.23 21.16
N LYS A 33 10.67 -16.83 22.01
CA LYS A 33 11.05 -17.27 23.35
C LYS A 33 12.15 -18.33 23.30
N ASP A 34 12.03 -19.31 22.42
CA ASP A 34 13.01 -20.39 22.27
C ASP A 34 14.35 -19.83 21.75
N TYR A 35 14.33 -18.85 20.85
CA TYR A 35 15.53 -18.14 20.43
C TYR A 35 16.18 -17.30 21.55
N HIS A 36 15.39 -16.51 22.28
CA HIS A 36 15.90 -15.66 23.36
C HIS A 36 16.42 -16.46 24.57
N SER A 37 15.86 -17.65 24.81
CA SER A 37 16.31 -18.60 25.84
C SER A 37 17.47 -19.50 25.39
N LYS A 38 17.99 -19.29 24.18
CA LYS A 38 19.08 -20.09 23.57
C LYS A 38 18.74 -21.57 23.37
N LYS A 39 17.46 -21.91 23.26
CA LYS A 39 16.97 -23.27 23.05
C LYS A 39 17.05 -23.67 21.57
N GLU A 40 16.53 -22.82 20.68
CA GLU A 40 16.51 -23.08 19.23
C GLU A 40 16.86 -21.83 18.41
N PRO A 41 17.62 -21.95 17.30
CA PRO A 41 17.86 -20.83 16.40
C PRO A 41 16.56 -20.34 15.78
N MET A 42 16.52 -19.08 15.35
CA MET A 42 15.34 -18.56 14.66
C MET A 42 15.28 -19.15 13.24
N PRO A 43 14.19 -19.85 12.87
CA PRO A 43 14.05 -20.42 11.52
C PRO A 43 13.98 -19.30 10.47
N PRO A 44 14.57 -19.51 9.28
CA PRO A 44 14.61 -18.51 8.20
C PRO A 44 13.23 -18.16 7.65
N TYR A 45 12.25 -19.06 7.75
CA TYR A 45 10.88 -18.82 7.35
C TYR A 45 9.92 -19.60 8.26
N ILE A 46 8.77 -19.01 8.58
CA ILE A 46 7.72 -19.65 9.37
C ILE A 46 6.37 -19.37 8.70
N ARG A 47 5.73 -20.40 8.13
CA ARG A 47 4.31 -20.34 7.74
C ARG A 47 3.50 -20.35 9.04
N MET A 48 2.63 -19.36 9.25
CA MET A 48 1.97 -19.25 10.55
C MET A 48 0.54 -18.75 10.52
N ALA A 49 0.08 -18.04 9.49
CA ALA A 49 -1.26 -17.43 9.53
C ALA A 49 -2.12 -17.87 8.36
N GLN A 50 -3.43 -17.91 8.60
CA GLN A 50 -4.43 -18.10 7.56
C GLN A 50 -5.63 -17.21 7.85
N GLN A 51 -6.11 -16.46 6.85
CA GLN A 51 -7.29 -15.62 7.00
C GLN A 51 -7.87 -15.26 5.64
N ASP A 52 -9.19 -15.36 5.49
CA ASP A 52 -9.94 -14.91 4.30
C ASP A 52 -9.35 -15.46 2.98
N GLY A 53 -8.92 -16.73 2.99
CA GLY A 53 -8.29 -17.41 1.85
C GLY A 53 -6.79 -17.12 1.66
N TYR A 54 -6.21 -16.18 2.41
CA TYR A 54 -4.78 -15.89 2.41
C TYR A 54 -4.03 -16.80 3.37
N ILE A 55 -2.79 -17.16 2.99
CA ILE A 55 -1.81 -17.81 3.86
C ILE A 55 -0.63 -16.87 4.03
N GLY A 56 -0.19 -16.73 5.28
CA GLY A 56 0.87 -15.82 5.69
C GLY A 56 2.02 -16.54 6.37
N GLY A 57 3.23 -16.06 6.10
CA GLY A 57 4.41 -16.45 6.83
C GLY A 57 5.34 -15.27 7.12
N VAL A 58 6.32 -15.50 7.98
CA VAL A 58 7.34 -14.52 8.35
C VAL A 58 8.70 -15.06 7.92
N ALA A 59 9.32 -14.36 6.97
CA ALA A 59 10.72 -14.54 6.62
C ALA A 59 11.60 -13.79 7.63
N THR A 60 12.60 -14.46 8.20
CA THR A 60 13.48 -13.90 9.23
C THR A 60 14.89 -13.69 8.67
N VAL A 61 15.38 -12.46 8.79
CA VAL A 61 16.72 -12.07 8.34
C VAL A 61 17.50 -11.44 9.49
N PRO A 62 18.81 -11.69 9.61
CA PRO A 62 19.62 -11.13 10.69
C PRO A 62 19.82 -9.63 10.50
N VAL A 63 20.21 -8.95 11.59
CA VAL A 63 20.65 -7.54 11.51
C VAL A 63 22.07 -7.52 10.97
N LYS A 64 22.30 -6.78 9.88
CA LYS A 64 23.60 -6.66 9.23
C LYS A 64 24.65 -6.16 10.25
N ASN A 65 25.82 -6.77 10.25
CA ASN A 65 26.96 -6.43 11.13
C ASN A 65 26.69 -6.50 12.64
N SER A 66 25.57 -7.08 13.08
CA SER A 66 25.20 -7.14 14.49
C SER A 66 24.78 -8.55 14.89
N LYS A 67 23.54 -8.70 15.36
CA LYS A 67 23.02 -9.95 15.92
C LYS A 67 22.54 -10.91 14.83
N GLY A 68 23.13 -12.09 14.82
CA GLY A 68 22.71 -13.21 13.98
C GLY A 68 21.48 -13.93 14.54
N LEU A 69 20.85 -14.76 13.71
CA LEU A 69 19.66 -15.55 14.06
C LEU A 69 19.98 -16.98 14.50
N SER A 70 21.27 -17.32 14.61
CA SER A 70 21.78 -18.60 15.09
C SER A 70 22.65 -18.42 16.34
N PHE A 71 22.96 -19.53 17.02
CA PHE A 71 23.88 -19.54 18.17
C PHE A 71 25.33 -19.80 17.77
N LYS A 72 25.61 -19.87 16.46
CA LYS A 72 26.96 -20.11 15.96
C LYS A 72 27.85 -18.92 16.34
N LYS A 73 29.02 -19.23 16.92
CA LYS A 73 30.11 -18.28 17.08
C LYS A 73 30.93 -18.25 15.80
N TYR A 74 31.29 -17.06 15.36
CA TYR A 74 32.06 -16.84 14.14
C TYR A 74 33.49 -16.47 14.51
N LEU A 75 34.44 -16.98 13.74
CA LEU A 75 35.86 -16.72 13.94
C LEU A 75 36.22 -15.27 13.56
N ASP A 76 35.53 -14.73 12.55
CA ASP A 76 35.73 -13.37 12.06
C ASP A 76 34.45 -12.77 11.43
N ASN A 77 34.57 -11.53 10.97
CA ASN A 77 33.47 -10.80 10.34
C ASN A 77 33.05 -11.38 8.98
N ASN A 78 33.97 -12.02 8.24
CA ASN A 78 33.70 -12.58 6.91
C ASN A 78 32.90 -13.88 7.03
N GLU A 79 33.25 -14.76 7.97
CA GLU A 79 32.50 -15.97 8.26
C GLU A 79 31.08 -15.62 8.74
N ARG A 80 30.96 -14.60 9.60
CA ARG A 80 29.66 -14.09 10.05
C ARG A 80 28.83 -13.57 8.89
N ASP A 81 29.42 -12.76 8.01
CA ASP A 81 28.74 -12.21 6.85
C ASP A 81 28.24 -13.31 5.91
N LYS A 82 29.08 -14.31 5.63
CA LYS A 82 28.70 -15.48 4.82
C LYS A 82 27.52 -16.24 5.43
N ALA A 83 27.54 -16.48 6.74
CA ALA A 83 26.43 -17.14 7.43
C ALA A 83 25.14 -16.31 7.42
N PHE A 84 25.25 -14.98 7.51
CA PHE A 84 24.09 -14.09 7.47
C PHE A 84 23.47 -14.06 6.06
N LYS A 85 24.30 -14.02 5.02
CA LYS A 85 23.86 -14.17 3.62
C LYS A 85 23.18 -15.52 3.39
N GLU A 86 23.70 -16.58 3.99
CA GLU A 86 23.08 -17.90 3.90
C GLU A 86 21.70 -17.94 4.54
N GLN A 87 21.55 -17.42 5.77
CA GLN A 87 20.23 -17.29 6.41
C GLN A 87 19.27 -16.44 5.58
N TYR A 88 19.75 -15.34 5.00
CA TYR A 88 18.95 -14.47 4.13
C TYR A 88 18.43 -15.22 2.90
N LYS A 89 19.32 -15.94 2.22
CA LYS A 89 18.97 -16.78 1.07
C LYS A 89 17.92 -17.83 1.45
N GLN A 90 18.10 -18.49 2.58
CA GLN A 90 17.12 -19.46 3.07
C GLN A 90 15.75 -18.83 3.33
N ALA A 91 15.71 -17.61 3.87
CA ALA A 91 14.46 -16.91 4.13
C ALA A 91 13.67 -16.62 2.83
N VAL A 92 14.35 -16.12 1.79
CA VAL A 92 13.73 -15.88 0.48
C VAL A 92 13.37 -17.20 -0.21
N GLY A 93 14.31 -18.14 -0.29
CA GLY A 93 14.12 -19.42 -0.97
C GLY A 93 13.00 -20.26 -0.36
N GLN A 94 12.90 -20.33 0.97
CA GLN A 94 11.79 -21.04 1.62
C GLN A 94 10.44 -20.36 1.38
N SER A 95 10.40 -19.03 1.32
CA SER A 95 9.17 -18.29 0.97
C SER A 95 8.68 -18.63 -0.45
N ILE A 96 9.59 -18.83 -1.40
CA ILE A 96 9.30 -19.22 -2.78
C ILE A 96 8.80 -20.66 -2.84
N LYS A 97 9.53 -21.61 -2.22
CA LYS A 97 9.13 -23.02 -2.16
C LYS A 97 7.75 -23.19 -1.54
N ASP A 98 7.48 -22.46 -0.47
CA ASP A 98 6.18 -22.43 0.20
C ASP A 98 5.04 -22.01 -0.74
N ALA A 99 5.26 -20.95 -1.52
CA ALA A 99 4.25 -20.45 -2.45
C ALA A 99 4.03 -21.40 -3.64
N LEU A 100 5.11 -22.02 -4.15
CA LEU A 100 5.04 -23.06 -5.18
C LEU A 100 4.29 -24.31 -4.70
N GLU A 101 4.60 -24.81 -3.50
CA GLU A 101 3.93 -25.98 -2.90
C GLU A 101 2.42 -25.74 -2.75
N LEU A 102 2.03 -24.51 -2.40
CA LEU A 102 0.64 -24.10 -2.23
C LEU A 102 -0.03 -23.61 -3.52
N ASN A 103 0.68 -23.63 -4.64
CA ASN A 103 0.21 -23.13 -5.94
C ASN A 103 -0.46 -21.76 -5.86
N ARG A 104 0.21 -20.81 -5.18
CA ARG A 104 -0.30 -19.45 -4.95
C ARG A 104 0.72 -18.40 -5.36
N PRO A 105 0.31 -17.16 -5.68
CA PRO A 105 1.24 -16.06 -5.83
C PRO A 105 2.01 -15.78 -4.52
N LEU A 106 3.22 -15.20 -4.65
CA LEU A 106 4.04 -14.76 -3.54
C LEU A 106 4.09 -13.24 -3.47
N TYR A 107 3.69 -12.69 -2.33
CA TYR A 107 3.92 -11.29 -1.99
C TYR A 107 5.00 -11.22 -0.92
N ILE A 108 6.13 -10.58 -1.21
CA ILE A 108 7.28 -10.52 -0.31
C ILE A 108 7.92 -9.13 -0.34
N GLN A 109 8.11 -8.52 0.82
CA GLN A 109 8.77 -7.20 0.91
C GLN A 109 10.30 -7.33 0.69
N PRO A 110 10.99 -6.27 0.27
CA PRO A 110 12.45 -6.20 0.35
C PRO A 110 12.92 -6.42 1.80
N LEU A 111 13.61 -7.54 2.06
CA LEU A 111 13.91 -7.94 3.44
C LEU A 111 15.12 -7.17 3.97
N GLY A 112 14.94 -6.53 5.12
CA GLY A 112 16.05 -6.01 5.93
C GLY A 112 16.76 -4.74 5.41
N ILE A 113 16.35 -4.19 4.28
CA ILE A 113 16.98 -2.99 3.70
C ILE A 113 16.73 -1.71 4.54
N GLY A 114 15.71 -1.72 5.40
CA GLY A 114 15.41 -0.64 6.33
C GLY A 114 16.29 -0.67 7.59
N VAL A 115 15.66 -0.90 8.75
CA VAL A 115 16.28 -0.85 10.08
C VAL A 115 17.28 -1.99 10.36
N TYR A 116 17.30 -3.03 9.53
CA TYR A 116 18.24 -4.16 9.70
C TYR A 116 19.54 -3.94 8.94
N GLY A 117 19.66 -2.84 8.18
CA GLY A 117 20.92 -2.35 7.64
C GLY A 117 21.48 -3.14 6.47
N TRP A 118 20.69 -3.99 5.80
CA TRP A 118 21.16 -4.63 4.57
C TRP A 118 21.30 -3.60 3.44
N PRO A 119 22.44 -3.57 2.72
CA PRO A 119 22.56 -2.77 1.51
C PRO A 119 21.51 -3.19 0.48
N PRO A 120 20.78 -2.25 -0.14
CA PRO A 120 19.74 -2.55 -1.13
C PRO A 120 20.21 -3.43 -2.29
N GLU A 121 21.38 -3.14 -2.84
CA GLU A 121 21.97 -3.83 -3.98
C GLU A 121 22.37 -5.27 -3.60
N GLU A 122 22.96 -5.45 -2.42
CA GLU A 122 23.32 -6.77 -1.89
C GLU A 122 22.06 -7.61 -1.62
N ALA A 123 21.02 -7.01 -1.03
CA ALA A 123 19.74 -7.68 -0.82
C ALA A 123 19.11 -8.11 -2.15
N ALA A 124 19.15 -7.25 -3.18
CA ALA A 124 18.63 -7.53 -4.51
C ALA A 124 19.35 -8.70 -5.19
N GLU A 125 20.68 -8.76 -5.10
CA GLU A 125 21.47 -9.90 -5.60
C GLU A 125 21.04 -11.23 -4.96
N LEU A 126 20.89 -11.24 -3.62
CA LEU A 126 20.44 -12.42 -2.89
C LEU A 126 19.02 -12.82 -3.27
N PHE A 127 18.13 -11.85 -3.50
CA PHE A 127 16.77 -12.08 -3.98
C PHE A 127 16.78 -12.72 -5.38
N ALA A 128 17.44 -12.09 -6.35
CA ALA A 128 17.51 -12.57 -7.73
C ALA A 128 18.05 -14.00 -7.79
N LYS A 129 19.14 -14.26 -7.06
CA LYS A 129 19.72 -15.59 -6.95
C LYS A 129 18.71 -16.63 -6.45
N MET A 130 17.97 -16.32 -5.39
CA MET A 130 16.97 -17.24 -4.85
C MET A 130 15.75 -17.43 -5.73
N ILE A 131 15.33 -16.41 -6.45
CA ILE A 131 14.25 -16.52 -7.45
C ILE A 131 14.67 -17.48 -8.56
N VAL A 132 15.85 -17.28 -9.14
CA VAL A 132 16.36 -18.11 -10.23
C VAL A 132 16.60 -19.55 -9.78
N GLU A 133 17.17 -19.76 -8.59
CA GLU A 133 17.46 -21.11 -8.08
C GLU A 133 16.20 -21.91 -7.70
N ASN A 134 15.16 -21.25 -7.17
CA ASN A 134 14.00 -21.95 -6.60
C ASN A 134 12.76 -21.95 -7.51
N ASP A 135 12.72 -21.09 -8.52
CA ASP A 135 11.67 -21.06 -9.53
C ASP A 135 12.29 -20.89 -10.93
N PRO A 136 13.15 -21.82 -11.41
CA PRO A 136 13.95 -21.66 -12.63
C PRO A 136 13.12 -21.44 -13.90
N ASP A 137 11.89 -21.96 -13.92
CA ASP A 137 10.97 -21.89 -15.07
C ASP A 137 10.03 -20.66 -15.02
N ASP A 138 10.21 -19.76 -14.05
CA ASP A 138 9.41 -18.54 -13.88
C ASP A 138 7.89 -18.82 -13.75
N LYS A 139 7.54 -19.87 -12.99
CA LYS A 139 6.16 -20.33 -12.79
C LYS A 139 5.45 -19.54 -11.71
N LEU A 140 6.18 -19.01 -10.73
CA LEU A 140 5.62 -18.32 -9.58
C LEU A 140 5.41 -16.84 -9.90
N ASN A 141 4.19 -16.34 -9.74
CA ASN A 141 3.95 -14.91 -9.74
C ASN A 141 4.47 -14.30 -8.42
N ILE A 142 5.61 -13.61 -8.48
CA ILE A 142 6.24 -12.92 -7.34
C ILE A 142 6.01 -11.42 -7.45
N THR A 143 5.39 -10.84 -6.43
CA THR A 143 5.21 -9.40 -6.28
C THR A 143 6.04 -8.87 -5.11
N ILE A 144 6.89 -7.88 -5.40
CA ILE A 144 7.72 -7.21 -4.41
C ILE A 144 7.30 -5.73 -4.34
N PRO A 145 6.64 -5.28 -3.25
CA PRO A 145 6.21 -3.90 -3.12
C PRO A 145 7.41 -2.97 -2.89
N ILE A 146 7.49 -1.92 -3.70
CA ILE A 146 8.48 -0.84 -3.59
C ILE A 146 7.76 0.39 -3.01
N PHE A 147 8.13 0.78 -1.79
CA PHE A 147 7.36 1.76 -1.01
C PHE A 147 7.79 3.21 -1.28
N ALA A 148 9.08 3.50 -1.19
CA ALA A 148 9.59 4.83 -1.48
C ALA A 148 9.74 5.06 -2.99
N THR A 149 9.34 6.24 -3.45
CA THR A 149 9.37 6.63 -4.87
C THR A 149 10.60 7.46 -5.24
N SER A 150 11.30 8.03 -4.26
CA SER A 150 12.53 8.79 -4.51
C SER A 150 13.59 7.89 -5.15
N PRO A 151 14.23 8.30 -6.25
CA PRO A 151 15.29 7.52 -6.90
C PRO A 151 16.46 7.15 -5.98
N THR A 152 16.72 7.95 -4.95
CA THR A 152 17.79 7.72 -3.96
C THR A 152 17.34 6.90 -2.75
N SER A 153 16.06 6.52 -2.70
CA SER A 153 15.55 5.70 -1.62
C SER A 153 16.07 4.28 -1.70
N LYS A 154 16.20 3.63 -0.53
CA LYS A 154 16.62 2.23 -0.46
C LYS A 154 15.71 1.29 -1.25
N ASP A 155 14.41 1.57 -1.29
CA ASP A 155 13.46 0.76 -2.06
C ASP A 155 13.75 0.87 -3.57
N LYS A 156 14.00 2.07 -4.10
CA LYS A 156 14.34 2.27 -5.52
C LYS A 156 15.72 1.73 -5.89
N LEU A 157 16.70 1.83 -4.99
CA LEU A 157 18.01 1.20 -5.19
C LEU A 157 17.88 -0.33 -5.25
N PHE A 158 17.08 -0.92 -4.36
CA PHE A 158 16.78 -2.37 -4.40
C PHE A 158 16.06 -2.75 -5.70
N GLU A 159 15.01 -2.01 -6.10
CA GLU A 159 14.27 -2.27 -7.34
C GLU A 159 15.19 -2.28 -8.57
N LYS A 160 16.00 -1.21 -8.72
CA LYS A 160 16.92 -1.08 -9.84
C LYS A 160 17.92 -2.25 -9.88
N ALA A 161 18.58 -2.54 -8.76
CA ALA A 161 19.54 -3.63 -8.67
C ALA A 161 18.88 -4.99 -8.94
N LEU A 162 17.66 -5.22 -8.46
CA LEU A 162 16.95 -6.49 -8.67
C LEU A 162 16.63 -6.71 -10.15
N ILE A 163 16.17 -5.66 -10.84
CA ILE A 163 15.91 -5.70 -12.29
C ILE A 163 17.19 -6.02 -13.05
N GLU A 164 18.30 -5.35 -12.72
CA GLU A 164 19.60 -5.59 -13.34
C GLU A 164 20.10 -7.03 -13.12
N GLU A 165 19.97 -7.56 -11.91
CA GLU A 165 20.37 -8.94 -11.59
C GLU A 165 19.49 -9.98 -12.28
N LEU A 166 18.16 -9.81 -12.30
CA LEU A 166 17.25 -10.74 -12.97
C LEU A 166 17.42 -10.73 -14.50
N ALA A 167 17.75 -9.57 -15.08
CA ALA A 167 18.02 -9.46 -16.52
C ALA A 167 19.21 -10.32 -16.98
N LYS A 168 20.21 -10.55 -16.12
CA LYS A 168 21.33 -11.46 -16.40
C LYS A 168 20.88 -12.91 -16.64
N HIS A 169 19.70 -13.26 -16.13
CA HIS A 169 19.08 -14.57 -16.26
C HIS A 169 17.88 -14.55 -17.23
N GLN A 170 17.81 -13.55 -18.13
CA GLN A 170 16.73 -13.38 -19.12
C GLN A 170 15.34 -13.25 -18.49
N ARG A 171 15.29 -12.79 -17.23
CA ARG A 171 14.04 -12.43 -16.57
C ARG A 171 13.89 -10.93 -16.57
N HIS A 172 12.71 -10.48 -16.99
CA HIS A 172 12.40 -9.08 -17.07
C HIS A 172 11.23 -8.80 -16.13
N PRO A 173 11.53 -8.43 -14.87
CA PRO A 173 10.49 -7.99 -13.95
C PRO A 173 9.71 -6.87 -14.60
N VAL A 174 8.40 -7.07 -14.70
CA VAL A 174 7.52 -6.01 -15.18
C VAL A 174 7.28 -5.08 -14.00
N GLN A 175 7.66 -3.81 -14.12
CA GLN A 175 7.23 -2.81 -13.16
C GLN A 175 5.70 -2.69 -13.27
N THR A 176 4.99 -3.35 -12.36
CA THR A 176 3.56 -3.22 -12.23
C THR A 176 3.24 -1.95 -11.45
N SER A 177 3.45 -0.79 -12.07
CA SER A 177 2.53 0.33 -11.85
C SER A 177 1.35 0.06 -12.76
N GLU A 178 0.22 -0.39 -12.22
CA GLU A 178 -1.02 -0.75 -12.94
C GLU A 178 -0.89 -0.78 -14.47
N THR A 179 -0.47 -1.90 -15.04
CA THR A 179 -0.47 -2.09 -16.50
C THR A 179 -1.71 -2.87 -16.91
N LYS A 180 -2.49 -2.27 -17.81
CA LYS A 180 -3.67 -2.81 -18.52
C LYS A 180 -3.48 -4.26 -19.00
N PRO A 181 -4.55 -5.07 -19.11
CA PRO A 181 -4.53 -6.23 -19.98
C PRO A 181 -4.57 -5.81 -21.45
N ALA A 182 -3.79 -6.53 -22.26
CA ALA A 182 -3.66 -6.36 -23.70
C ALA A 182 -5.01 -6.48 -24.44
N LYS A 183 -5.26 -5.58 -25.39
CA LYS A 183 -6.25 -5.76 -26.46
C LYS A 183 -5.52 -5.84 -27.78
N ASN A 184 -5.62 -6.99 -28.44
CA ASN A 184 -5.29 -7.14 -29.85
C ASN A 184 -6.38 -6.53 -30.75
N SER A 185 -5.93 -6.09 -31.93
CA SER A 185 -6.63 -5.77 -33.18
C SER A 185 -7.48 -4.48 -33.28
N GLU A 186 -6.91 -3.52 -34.01
CA GLU A 186 -7.50 -2.39 -34.76
C GLU A 186 -8.46 -2.84 -35.89
N PRO A 187 -9.25 -1.96 -36.58
CA PRO A 187 -8.96 -0.54 -36.85
C PRO A 187 -10.11 0.49 -36.68
N GLN A 188 -9.66 1.76 -36.66
CA GLN A 188 -10.32 3.07 -36.81
C GLN A 188 -11.49 3.14 -37.83
N PRO A 189 -12.35 4.21 -37.91
CA PRO A 189 -12.04 5.61 -37.56
C PRO A 189 -13.16 6.43 -36.88
N GLN A 190 -12.77 7.49 -36.18
CA GLN A 190 -13.35 8.86 -36.28
C GLN A 190 -12.80 9.74 -35.16
N GLN A 191 -11.60 10.25 -35.38
CA GLN A 191 -11.21 11.55 -34.85
C GLN A 191 -11.95 12.62 -35.67
N LYS A 192 -12.92 13.30 -35.06
CA LYS A 192 -13.41 14.66 -35.38
C LYS A 192 -14.70 14.90 -34.60
N LYS A 193 -14.60 15.54 -33.43
CA LYS A 193 -15.61 16.36 -32.71
C LYS A 193 -15.26 16.46 -31.22
N ALA A 194 -14.19 17.19 -30.91
CA ALA A 194 -13.92 17.63 -29.53
C ALA A 194 -13.20 18.98 -29.48
N GLN A 195 -13.23 19.77 -30.57
CA GLN A 195 -12.63 21.11 -30.62
C GLN A 195 -13.64 22.24 -30.87
N GLU A 196 -14.96 21.96 -30.86
CA GLU A 196 -16.00 22.99 -31.03
C GLU A 196 -16.80 23.33 -29.77
N VAL A 197 -16.52 22.74 -28.61
CA VAL A 197 -17.20 23.14 -27.34
C VAL A 197 -16.36 24.13 -26.51
N LYS A 198 -15.15 24.49 -26.96
CA LYS A 198 -14.25 25.42 -26.24
C LYS A 198 -14.44 26.91 -26.56
N LYS A 199 -15.48 27.29 -27.31
CA LYS A 199 -15.72 28.70 -27.69
C LYS A 199 -17.08 29.29 -27.28
N GLU A 200 -17.96 28.56 -26.59
CA GLU A 200 -19.25 29.09 -26.12
C GLU A 200 -19.41 29.17 -24.58
N ILE A 201 -18.35 28.95 -23.80
CA ILE A 201 -18.38 29.19 -22.33
C ILE A 201 -17.47 30.37 -21.95
N LYS A 202 -17.21 31.30 -22.88
CA LYS A 202 -16.44 32.53 -22.61
C LYS A 202 -17.27 33.81 -22.63
N GLU A 203 -18.58 33.70 -22.64
CA GLU A 203 -19.46 34.88 -22.69
C GLU A 203 -20.73 34.71 -21.84
N GLN A 204 -20.58 34.17 -20.63
CA GLN A 204 -21.55 34.33 -19.54
C GLN A 204 -20.90 34.61 -18.16
N GLU A 205 -19.64 35.03 -18.12
CA GLU A 205 -19.04 35.65 -16.93
C GLU A 205 -19.29 37.16 -16.94
N LYS A 206 -20.56 37.55 -16.78
CA LYS A 206 -20.92 38.89 -16.32
C LYS A 206 -22.39 38.94 -15.89
N LYS A 207 -22.69 38.39 -14.71
CA LYS A 207 -23.65 38.93 -13.73
C LYS A 207 -23.68 38.05 -12.47
N GLU A 208 -23.77 38.74 -11.34
CA GLU A 208 -24.02 38.24 -9.98
C GLU A 208 -22.90 37.43 -9.33
N LYS A 209 -22.01 38.15 -8.62
CA LYS A 209 -21.38 37.63 -7.40
C LYS A 209 -22.48 37.44 -6.36
N GLU A 210 -23.18 36.32 -6.42
CA GLU A 210 -23.76 35.74 -5.21
C GLU A 210 -22.58 35.28 -4.33
N ASP A 211 -22.60 35.68 -3.07
CA ASP A 211 -21.65 35.22 -2.07
C ASP A 211 -21.95 33.73 -1.82
N VAL A 212 -21.36 32.86 -2.66
CA VAL A 212 -21.54 31.42 -2.53
C VAL A 212 -20.99 31.02 -1.17
N THR A 213 -21.88 30.56 -0.28
CA THR A 213 -21.51 30.26 1.10
C THR A 213 -20.53 29.08 1.14
N ASN A 214 -19.73 28.97 2.21
CA ASN A 214 -18.84 27.82 2.40
C ASN A 214 -19.60 26.49 2.36
N GLN A 215 -20.85 26.49 2.84
CA GLN A 215 -21.78 25.38 2.71
C GLN A 215 -22.03 24.99 1.25
N GLN A 216 -22.41 25.94 0.40
CA GLN A 216 -22.65 25.68 -1.02
C GLN A 216 -21.37 25.22 -1.74
N LYS A 217 -20.22 25.81 -1.40
CA LYS A 217 -18.90 25.37 -1.90
C LYS A 217 -18.60 23.93 -1.52
N LEU A 218 -18.80 23.55 -0.25
CA LEU A 218 -18.53 22.18 0.21
C LEU A 218 -19.49 21.17 -0.44
N VAL A 219 -20.77 21.51 -0.59
CA VAL A 219 -21.74 20.68 -1.34
C VAL A 219 -21.27 20.44 -2.78
N SER A 220 -20.76 21.47 -3.45
CA SER A 220 -20.22 21.39 -4.81
C SER A 220 -18.96 20.50 -4.88
N VAL A 221 -18.04 20.66 -3.93
CA VAL A 221 -16.84 19.82 -3.80
C VAL A 221 -17.20 18.34 -3.61
N VAL A 222 -18.12 18.04 -2.69
CA VAL A 222 -18.56 16.65 -2.43
C VAL A 222 -19.30 16.07 -3.65
N ALA A 223 -20.13 16.86 -4.32
CA ALA A 223 -20.80 16.44 -5.56
C ALA A 223 -19.81 16.10 -6.67
N THR A 224 -18.76 16.91 -6.84
CA THR A 224 -17.68 16.68 -7.81
C THR A 224 -16.91 15.41 -7.47
N LEU A 225 -16.56 15.19 -6.20
CA LEU A 225 -15.93 13.96 -5.74
C LEU A 225 -16.78 12.73 -6.06
N ILE A 226 -18.08 12.75 -5.74
CA ILE A 226 -19.02 11.66 -6.06
C ILE A 226 -19.00 11.37 -7.55
N ASN A 227 -19.20 12.40 -8.38
CA ASN A 227 -19.23 12.25 -9.84
C ASN A 227 -17.92 11.63 -10.36
N ASN A 228 -16.77 12.11 -9.90
CA ASN A 228 -15.47 11.62 -10.35
C ASN A 228 -15.22 10.17 -9.90
N ILE A 229 -15.74 9.75 -8.74
CA ILE A 229 -15.69 8.34 -8.30
C ILE A 229 -16.62 7.48 -9.15
N GLU A 230 -17.86 7.91 -9.37
CA GLU A 230 -18.88 7.14 -10.10
C GLU A 230 -18.55 6.98 -11.58
N THR A 231 -18.06 8.04 -12.21
CA THR A 231 -17.68 8.09 -13.63
C THR A 231 -16.23 7.66 -13.90
N LYS A 232 -15.48 7.33 -12.83
CA LYS A 232 -14.08 6.87 -12.91
C LYS A 232 -13.16 7.85 -13.66
N GLN A 233 -13.36 9.15 -13.48
CA GLN A 233 -12.47 10.17 -14.04
C GLN A 233 -11.07 10.08 -13.41
N GLY A 234 -10.04 10.47 -14.17
CA GLY A 234 -8.64 10.42 -13.72
C GLY A 234 -8.05 9.02 -13.80
N THR A 235 -7.31 8.61 -12.77
CA THR A 235 -6.65 7.29 -12.66
C THR A 235 -7.44 6.31 -11.80
N ARG A 236 -8.76 6.49 -11.68
CA ARG A 236 -9.61 5.77 -10.72
C ARG A 236 -10.14 4.44 -11.29
N TRP A 237 -9.59 3.32 -10.81
CA TRP A 237 -10.04 1.97 -11.24
C TRP A 237 -10.76 1.17 -10.14
N THR A 238 -10.66 1.60 -8.87
CA THR A 238 -10.97 0.76 -7.68
C THR A 238 -12.23 1.14 -6.91
N SER A 239 -12.72 2.38 -6.97
CA SER A 239 -14.03 2.81 -6.45
C SER A 239 -14.91 3.20 -7.63
N GLY A 240 -16.20 2.84 -7.58
CA GLY A 240 -17.14 3.09 -8.67
C GLY A 240 -18.54 3.32 -8.15
N LYS A 241 -19.49 3.41 -9.09
CA LYS A 241 -20.93 3.48 -8.81
C LYS A 241 -21.32 2.43 -7.76
N ASP A 242 -22.08 2.87 -6.75
CA ASP A 242 -22.59 2.07 -5.62
C ASP A 242 -21.54 1.55 -4.61
N SER A 243 -20.33 2.11 -4.58
CA SER A 243 -19.35 1.80 -3.52
C SER A 243 -19.76 2.41 -2.17
N GLN A 244 -19.39 1.76 -1.05
CA GLN A 244 -19.65 2.30 0.30
C GLN A 244 -19.19 3.75 0.44
N LYS A 245 -18.01 4.08 -0.10
CA LYS A 245 -17.48 5.45 -0.13
C LYS A 245 -18.43 6.44 -0.82
N VAL A 246 -19.05 6.05 -1.93
CA VAL A 246 -20.00 6.90 -2.65
C VAL A 246 -21.30 7.06 -1.85
N ASN A 247 -21.77 5.99 -1.21
CA ASN A 247 -22.97 6.07 -0.37
C ASN A 247 -22.73 6.97 0.84
N ASP A 248 -21.60 6.80 1.54
CA ASP A 248 -21.22 7.66 2.67
C ASP A 248 -21.10 9.14 2.25
N LEU A 249 -20.53 9.42 1.06
CA LEU A 249 -20.43 10.79 0.55
C LEU A 249 -21.81 11.37 0.17
N LYS A 250 -22.74 10.56 -0.35
CA LYS A 250 -24.10 10.99 -0.67
C LYS A 250 -24.88 11.32 0.60
N GLU A 251 -24.79 10.47 1.62
CA GLU A 251 -25.38 10.71 2.94
C GLU A 251 -24.81 11.98 3.57
N LEU A 252 -23.48 12.14 3.57
CA LEU A 252 -22.83 13.33 4.11
C LEU A 252 -23.23 14.61 3.34
N LYS A 253 -23.31 14.55 2.01
CA LYS A 253 -23.78 15.67 1.17
C LYS A 253 -25.20 16.09 1.55
N GLN A 254 -26.10 15.12 1.78
CA GLN A 254 -27.46 15.38 2.22
C GLN A 254 -27.48 16.07 3.59
N SER A 255 -26.72 15.58 4.57
CA SER A 255 -26.60 16.21 5.88
C SER A 255 -26.04 17.64 5.81
N ILE A 256 -25.06 17.89 4.94
CA ILE A 256 -24.54 19.25 4.69
C ILE A 256 -25.64 20.15 4.13
N SER A 257 -26.46 19.67 3.19
CA SER A 257 -27.53 20.47 2.57
C SER A 257 -28.74 20.71 3.49
N GLU A 258 -29.00 19.80 4.43
CA GLU A 258 -30.09 19.92 5.40
C GLU A 258 -29.71 20.71 6.66
N THR A 259 -28.41 21.01 6.85
CA THR A 259 -27.94 21.84 7.96
C THR A 259 -28.36 23.29 7.76
N THR A 260 -29.00 23.88 8.76
CA THR A 260 -29.43 25.28 8.69
C THR A 260 -28.24 26.23 8.82
N ALA A 261 -28.39 27.46 8.34
CA ALA A 261 -27.33 28.47 8.39
C ALA A 261 -26.85 28.74 9.84
N GLU A 262 -27.75 28.67 10.81
CA GLU A 262 -27.44 28.91 12.23
C GLU A 262 -26.59 27.79 12.85
N GLN A 263 -26.64 26.58 12.28
CA GLN A 263 -25.85 25.43 12.73
C GLN A 263 -24.57 25.23 11.93
N TRP A 264 -24.37 26.00 10.87
CA TRP A 264 -23.30 25.79 9.91
C TRP A 264 -21.93 26.05 10.54
N ASP A 265 -21.76 27.20 11.18
CA ASP A 265 -20.47 27.64 11.73
C ASP A 265 -19.89 26.65 12.76
N GLU A 266 -20.78 25.98 13.53
CA GLU A 266 -20.38 24.97 14.53
C GLU A 266 -20.02 23.61 13.90
N LYS A 267 -20.62 23.29 12.73
CA LYS A 267 -20.49 21.97 12.08
C LYS A 267 -19.56 21.96 10.88
N GLU A 268 -19.17 23.11 10.35
CA GLU A 268 -18.33 23.24 9.14
C GLU A 268 -17.05 22.40 9.25
N SER A 269 -16.32 22.56 10.37
CA SER A 269 -15.11 21.79 10.66
C SER A 269 -15.37 20.28 10.71
N GLU A 270 -16.49 19.87 11.29
CA GLU A 270 -16.89 18.46 11.38
C GLU A 270 -17.15 17.88 9.98
N PHE A 271 -17.89 18.61 9.13
CA PHE A 271 -18.18 18.18 7.76
C PHE A 271 -16.93 18.07 6.90
N LEU A 272 -15.98 19.00 7.03
CA LEU A 272 -14.69 18.95 6.35
C LEU A 272 -13.88 17.72 6.76
N LEU A 273 -13.80 17.45 8.07
CA LEU A 273 -13.08 16.29 8.61
C LEU A 273 -13.75 14.96 8.26
N ASN A 274 -15.08 14.89 8.32
CA ASN A 274 -15.84 13.71 7.94
C ASN A 274 -15.68 13.40 6.45
N THR A 275 -15.68 14.42 5.58
CA THR A 275 -15.41 14.27 4.15
C THR A 275 -14.00 13.73 3.92
N LEU A 276 -12.99 14.27 4.61
CA LEU A 276 -11.61 13.79 4.53
C LEU A 276 -11.51 12.32 4.96
N LYS A 277 -12.12 11.97 6.09
CA LYS A 277 -12.13 10.61 6.64
C LYS A 277 -12.76 9.60 5.68
N ILE A 278 -13.83 9.97 4.99
CA ILE A 278 -14.44 9.13 3.94
C ILE A 278 -13.50 9.00 2.74
N CYS A 279 -12.85 10.10 2.32
CA CYS A 279 -11.86 10.08 1.25
C CYS A 279 -10.67 9.16 1.57
N GLU A 280 -10.24 9.09 2.83
CA GLU A 280 -9.17 8.22 3.33
C GLU A 280 -9.54 6.72 3.37
N ARG A 281 -10.83 6.36 3.32
CA ARG A 281 -11.27 4.95 3.34
C ARG A 281 -10.70 4.20 2.14
N LYS A 282 -10.06 3.05 2.41
CA LYS A 282 -9.40 2.19 1.42
C LYS A 282 -10.22 0.93 1.19
N ARG A 283 -10.46 0.56 -0.08
CA ARG A 283 -11.28 -0.62 -0.45
C ARG A 283 -10.54 -1.96 -0.23
N ASN A 284 -9.20 -1.93 -0.19
CA ASN A 284 -8.37 -3.10 0.09
C ASN A 284 -7.31 -2.76 1.16
N PRO A 285 -7.21 -3.52 2.27
CA PRO A 285 -6.21 -3.30 3.32
C PRO A 285 -4.75 -3.42 2.84
N ILE A 286 -4.50 -3.99 1.65
CA ILE A 286 -3.19 -4.14 1.02
C ILE A 286 -2.68 -2.80 0.41
N HIS A 287 -3.56 -1.85 0.09
CA HIS A 287 -3.18 -0.50 -0.42
C HIS A 287 -2.97 0.54 0.68
N PHE A 288 -2.55 0.10 1.87
CA PHE A 288 -2.46 0.94 3.06
C PHE A 288 -1.51 2.16 2.93
N TRP A 289 -0.64 2.19 1.93
CA TRP A 289 0.41 3.22 1.81
C TRP A 289 0.23 4.22 0.64
N SER A 290 -0.73 4.00 -0.26
CA SER A 290 -1.13 5.03 -1.23
C SER A 290 -2.18 5.94 -0.62
N THR A 291 -1.93 7.25 -0.60
CA THR A 291 -2.99 8.24 -0.38
C THR A 291 -4.08 7.98 -1.43
N PRO A 292 -5.33 7.67 -1.05
CA PRO A 292 -6.38 7.48 -2.03
C PRO A 292 -6.48 8.72 -2.92
N GLU A 293 -6.68 8.55 -4.21
CA GLU A 293 -6.81 9.67 -5.17
C GLU A 293 -7.88 10.68 -4.71
N SER A 294 -8.94 10.19 -4.05
CA SER A 294 -9.98 11.01 -3.42
C SER A 294 -9.46 11.98 -2.34
N VAL A 295 -8.36 11.68 -1.65
CA VAL A 295 -7.77 12.59 -0.64
C VAL A 295 -7.01 13.73 -1.32
N THR A 296 -6.21 13.43 -2.34
CA THR A 296 -5.50 14.47 -3.10
C THR A 296 -6.49 15.38 -3.80
N GLU A 297 -7.48 14.79 -4.47
CA GLU A 297 -8.54 15.52 -5.17
C GLU A 297 -9.37 16.38 -4.23
N PHE A 298 -9.76 15.85 -3.05
CA PHE A 298 -10.49 16.64 -2.08
C PHE A 298 -9.71 17.88 -1.64
N LYS A 299 -8.42 17.74 -1.33
CA LYS A 299 -7.57 18.87 -0.93
C LYS A 299 -7.40 19.89 -2.06
N THR A 300 -7.25 19.44 -3.30
CA THR A 300 -7.20 20.32 -4.48
C THR A 300 -8.52 21.08 -4.65
N LEU A 301 -9.66 20.40 -4.59
CA LEU A 301 -10.97 21.02 -4.73
C LEU A 301 -11.27 22.01 -3.59
N LEU A 302 -10.83 21.74 -2.36
CA LEU A 302 -10.94 22.70 -1.25
C LEU A 302 -10.14 23.98 -1.56
N ALA A 303 -8.88 23.84 -1.95
CA ALA A 303 -8.02 24.99 -2.27
C ALA A 303 -8.57 25.82 -3.45
N GLU A 304 -9.09 25.16 -4.48
CA GLU A 304 -9.72 25.81 -5.64
C GLU A 304 -11.01 26.58 -5.28
N ASN A 305 -11.70 26.17 -4.22
CA ASN A 305 -12.91 26.82 -3.71
C ASN A 305 -12.64 27.77 -2.52
N GLY A 306 -11.38 27.97 -2.13
CA GLY A 306 -11.00 28.83 -1.01
C GLY A 306 -11.45 28.29 0.36
N LEU A 307 -11.55 26.98 0.50
CA LEU A 307 -11.83 26.28 1.75
C LEU A 307 -10.53 25.68 2.31
N GLU A 308 -10.39 25.68 3.64
CA GLU A 308 -9.22 25.11 4.32
C GLU A 308 -9.65 24.04 5.33
N LEU A 309 -8.81 23.03 5.53
CA LEU A 309 -9.03 22.05 6.59
C LEU A 309 -8.73 22.70 7.95
N PRO A 310 -9.53 22.43 8.99
CA PRO A 310 -9.26 22.94 10.33
C PRO A 310 -7.88 22.48 10.84
N SER A 311 -7.23 23.34 11.61
CA SER A 311 -5.86 23.11 12.08
C SER A 311 -5.83 22.06 13.20
N LYS A 312 -4.68 21.37 13.38
CA LYS A 312 -4.53 20.32 14.40
C LYS A 312 -4.77 20.79 15.85
N SER A 313 -4.77 22.10 16.11
CA SER A 313 -5.12 22.65 17.42
C SER A 313 -6.62 22.63 17.73
N ASP A 314 -7.48 22.48 16.71
CA ASP A 314 -8.94 22.50 16.87
C ASP A 314 -9.53 21.10 17.10
N SER A 315 -8.74 20.04 16.86
CA SER A 315 -9.17 18.64 17.04
C SER A 315 -9.09 18.12 18.49
N ASP A 316 -8.37 18.82 19.37
CA ASP A 316 -8.18 18.40 20.77
C ASP A 316 -9.34 18.83 21.70
N GLU A 317 -10.20 19.77 21.28
CA GLU A 317 -11.42 20.14 22.03
C GLU A 317 -12.60 19.20 21.77
N PHE A 318 -12.76 18.69 20.54
CA PHE A 318 -13.84 17.75 20.20
C PHE A 318 -13.69 16.33 20.78
N SER A 319 -12.52 15.99 21.32
CA SER A 319 -12.26 14.69 21.94
C SER A 319 -12.61 14.66 23.45
N LYS A 320 -13.11 15.77 24.00
CA LYS A 320 -13.59 15.89 25.37
C LYS A 320 -15.00 16.49 25.38
N SER A 321 -15.99 15.74 24.91
CA SER A 321 -17.41 16.04 25.13
C SER A 321 -18.20 14.74 25.19
#